data_AF-A0A2A4NDH6-F1
#
_entry.id   AF-A0A2A4NDH6-F1
#
_cell.length_a   1.000
_cell.length_b   1.000
_cell.length_c   1.000
_cell.angle_alpha   90.00
_cell.angle_beta   90.00
_cell.angle_gamma   90.00
#
_symmetry.space_group_name_H-M   'P 1'
#
loop_
_entity.id
_entity.type
_entity.pdbx_description
1 polymer ?
#
loop_
_entity_poly.entity_id
_entity_poly.type
_entity_poly.pdbx_seq_one_letter_code
_entity_poly.pdbx_strand_id
1 'polypeptide(L)'
;MSDQQDLLDLLGEIKAVPKEQIKQYDMPVGIYLHECENLHIRASVDLPELTAVGMAAELLAKLLPNTGALRTAQSNWEELNTVRDEAKEAWKAEWPAFLEFRNDLIDHMEFAYRNNEALLKKLTAIKQGDSHADAIQDMANLSVFGKANLAPLETINYNVTLVDKAAEEADKMSGLLGPLTVICMWMTKLKWFATKLTPY
;
A
#
# COMPACT_ATOMS: atom_id res chain seq x y z
N MET A 1 -17.27 -24.33 -11.13
CA MET A 1 -16.03 -24.11 -10.33
C MET A 1 -16.12 -22.72 -9.73
N SER A 2 -15.46 -22.46 -8.62
CA SER A 2 -15.47 -21.12 -8.02
C SER A 2 -14.44 -20.26 -8.74
N ASP A 3 -14.80 -19.03 -9.13
CA ASP A 3 -13.91 -18.06 -9.79
C ASP A 3 -12.58 -17.86 -9.01
N GLN A 4 -12.62 -18.06 -7.70
CA GLN A 4 -11.43 -17.99 -6.83
C GLN A 4 -10.49 -19.18 -7.02
N GLN A 5 -11.04 -20.38 -7.23
CA GLN A 5 -10.23 -21.57 -7.51
C GLN A 5 -9.58 -21.46 -8.89
N ASP A 6 -10.32 -20.96 -9.88
CA ASP A 6 -9.80 -20.73 -11.23
C ASP A 6 -8.60 -19.77 -11.21
N LEU A 7 -8.66 -18.71 -10.39
CA LEU A 7 -7.52 -17.81 -10.19
C LEU A 7 -6.30 -18.53 -9.59
N LEU A 8 -6.50 -19.36 -8.56
CA LEU A 8 -5.40 -20.05 -7.88
C LEU A 8 -4.70 -21.05 -8.82
N ASP A 9 -5.48 -21.77 -9.61
CA ASP A 9 -4.98 -22.79 -10.53
C ASP A 9 -4.20 -22.15 -11.69
N LEU A 10 -4.66 -21.00 -12.21
CA LEU A 10 -4.03 -20.29 -13.34
C LEU A 10 -2.92 -19.33 -12.92
N LEU A 11 -2.72 -19.10 -11.62
CA LEU A 11 -1.79 -18.11 -11.08
C LEU A 11 -0.35 -18.32 -11.58
N GLY A 12 0.09 -19.58 -11.67
CA GLY A 12 1.41 -19.94 -12.19
C GLY A 12 1.62 -19.52 -13.63
N GLU A 13 0.62 -19.76 -14.48
CA GLU A 13 0.65 -19.37 -15.91
C GLU A 13 0.59 -17.86 -16.07
N ILE A 14 -0.30 -17.19 -15.33
CA ILE A 14 -0.47 -15.73 -15.38
C ILE A 14 0.84 -15.02 -14.99
N LYS A 15 1.54 -15.48 -13.95
CA LYS A 15 2.82 -14.90 -13.52
C LYS A 15 3.97 -15.20 -14.46
N ALA A 16 3.88 -16.27 -15.25
CA ALA A 16 4.91 -16.65 -16.21
C ALA A 16 4.85 -15.82 -17.50
N VAL A 17 3.74 -15.10 -17.76
CA VAL A 17 3.62 -14.21 -18.92
C VAL A 17 4.66 -13.09 -18.82
N PRO A 18 5.60 -12.99 -19.77
CA PRO A 18 6.60 -11.94 -19.76
C PRO A 18 5.94 -10.59 -20.07
N LYS A 19 6.49 -9.52 -19.50
CA LYS A 19 5.87 -8.19 -19.55
C LYS A 19 5.71 -7.65 -20.97
N GLU A 20 6.59 -8.06 -21.86
CA GLU A 20 6.63 -7.65 -23.27
C GLU A 20 5.45 -8.25 -24.06
N GLN A 21 4.82 -9.31 -23.55
CA GLN A 21 3.64 -9.93 -24.16
C GLN A 21 2.32 -9.37 -23.61
N ILE A 22 2.37 -8.52 -22.58
CA ILE A 22 1.18 -7.89 -22.01
C ILE A 22 0.72 -6.77 -22.94
N LYS A 23 -0.47 -6.93 -23.50
CA LYS A 23 -1.12 -5.91 -24.33
C LYS A 23 -1.96 -4.98 -23.46
N GLN A 24 -1.83 -3.69 -23.71
CA GLN A 24 -2.69 -2.66 -23.12
C GLN A 24 -3.99 -2.60 -23.94
N TYR A 25 -5.13 -2.60 -23.27
CA TYR A 25 -6.43 -2.45 -23.88
C TYR A 25 -7.18 -1.31 -23.19
N ASP A 26 -7.77 -0.42 -23.98
CA ASP A 26 -8.53 0.75 -23.47
C ASP A 26 -9.99 0.41 -23.11
N MET A 27 -10.36 -0.88 -23.15
CA MET A 27 -11.70 -1.35 -22.84
C MET A 27 -11.88 -1.51 -21.32
N PRO A 28 -12.99 -1.01 -20.75
CA PRO A 28 -13.34 -1.29 -19.36
C PRO A 28 -13.44 -2.80 -19.08
N VAL A 29 -12.81 -3.26 -18.00
CA VAL A 29 -12.72 -4.69 -17.64
C VAL A 29 -14.09 -5.36 -17.50
N GLY A 30 -15.10 -4.64 -16.98
CA GLY A 30 -16.46 -5.18 -16.86
C GLY A 30 -17.12 -5.46 -18.22
N ILE A 31 -16.88 -4.61 -19.22
CA ILE A 31 -17.37 -4.83 -20.59
C ILE A 31 -16.64 -6.01 -21.20
N TYR A 32 -15.32 -6.07 -21.04
CA TYR A 32 -14.51 -7.18 -21.54
C TYR A 32 -14.98 -8.54 -20.99
N LEU A 33 -15.19 -8.64 -19.67
CA LEU A 33 -15.71 -9.85 -19.05
C LEU A 33 -17.07 -10.27 -19.63
N HIS A 34 -17.98 -9.31 -19.80
CA HIS A 34 -19.30 -9.57 -20.38
C HIS A 34 -19.21 -10.04 -21.85
N GLU A 35 -18.32 -9.44 -22.63
CA GLU A 35 -18.07 -9.87 -24.01
C GLU A 35 -17.48 -11.29 -24.07
N CYS A 36 -16.59 -11.66 -23.15
CA CYS A 36 -16.05 -13.02 -23.07
C CYS A 36 -17.14 -14.07 -22.77
N GLU A 37 -18.06 -13.79 -21.84
CA GLU A 37 -19.16 -14.70 -21.52
C GLU A 37 -20.12 -14.86 -22.70
N ASN A 38 -20.50 -13.74 -23.34
CA ASN A 38 -21.33 -13.76 -24.52
C ASN A 38 -20.67 -14.52 -25.68
N LEU A 39 -19.36 -14.31 -25.88
CA LEU A 39 -18.59 -15.03 -26.89
C LEU A 39 -18.57 -16.52 -26.59
N HIS A 40 -18.37 -16.92 -25.34
CA HIS A 40 -18.38 -18.33 -24.95
C HIS A 40 -19.73 -18.99 -25.28
N ILE A 41 -20.85 -18.35 -24.92
CA ILE A 41 -22.20 -18.88 -25.19
C ILE A 41 -22.43 -19.06 -26.69
N ARG A 42 -22.11 -18.04 -27.50
CA ARG A 42 -22.31 -18.09 -28.96
C ARG A 42 -21.40 -19.13 -29.61
N ALA A 43 -20.11 -19.09 -29.30
CA ALA A 43 -19.14 -20.03 -29.86
C ALA A 43 -19.38 -21.48 -29.43
N SER A 44 -20.04 -21.72 -28.29
CA SER A 44 -20.43 -23.07 -27.86
C SER A 44 -21.52 -23.68 -28.75
N VAL A 45 -22.45 -22.86 -29.24
CA VAL A 45 -23.51 -23.32 -30.16
C VAL A 45 -22.91 -23.68 -31.52
N ASP A 46 -22.02 -22.83 -32.03
CA ASP A 46 -21.43 -22.97 -33.36
C ASP A 46 -20.13 -23.81 -33.35
N LEU A 47 -19.77 -24.43 -32.22
CA LEU A 47 -18.52 -25.17 -32.05
C LEU A 47 -18.28 -26.26 -33.13
N PRO A 48 -19.29 -27.04 -33.56
CA PRO A 48 -19.10 -28.03 -34.61
C PRO A 48 -18.68 -27.41 -35.95
N GLU A 49 -19.24 -26.24 -36.29
CA GLU A 49 -18.93 -25.52 -37.52
C GLU A 49 -17.57 -24.82 -37.44
N LEU A 50 -17.26 -24.22 -36.29
CA LEU A 50 -15.98 -23.56 -36.03
C LEU A 50 -14.81 -24.56 -36.04
N THR A 51 -15.03 -25.77 -35.50
CA THR A 51 -14.03 -26.85 -35.52
C THR A 51 -13.76 -27.32 -36.95
N ALA A 52 -14.79 -27.36 -37.81
CA ALA A 52 -14.63 -27.71 -39.23
C ALA A 52 -13.78 -26.70 -40.02
N VAL A 53 -13.75 -25.43 -39.57
CA VAL A 53 -12.91 -24.35 -40.14
C VAL A 53 -11.52 -24.29 -39.49
N GLY A 54 -11.22 -25.17 -38.52
CA GLY A 54 -9.90 -25.29 -37.90
C GLY A 54 -9.73 -24.53 -36.57
N MET A 55 -10.82 -24.12 -35.91
CA MET A 55 -10.74 -23.58 -34.56
C MET A 55 -10.36 -24.66 -33.54
N ALA A 56 -9.38 -24.36 -32.69
CA ALA A 56 -9.00 -25.20 -31.56
C ALA A 56 -10.05 -25.08 -30.43
N ALA A 57 -10.78 -26.16 -30.15
CA ALA A 57 -11.82 -26.20 -29.12
C ALA A 57 -11.26 -25.92 -27.71
N GLU A 58 -9.97 -26.17 -27.50
CA GLU A 58 -9.25 -25.91 -26.25
C GLU A 58 -9.21 -24.42 -25.89
N LEU A 59 -9.25 -23.53 -26.89
CA LEU A 59 -9.30 -22.08 -26.64
C LEU A 59 -10.62 -21.67 -26.00
N LEU A 60 -11.73 -22.27 -26.45
CA LEU A 60 -13.04 -22.03 -25.89
C LEU A 60 -13.14 -22.58 -24.46
N ALA A 61 -12.59 -23.78 -24.22
CA ALA A 61 -12.55 -24.39 -22.89
C ALA A 61 -11.76 -23.57 -21.86
N LYS A 62 -10.72 -22.86 -22.29
CA LYS A 62 -9.91 -21.98 -21.42
C LYS A 62 -10.55 -20.61 -21.16
N LEU A 63 -11.53 -20.21 -21.97
CA LEU A 63 -12.10 -18.86 -21.90
C LEU A 63 -12.79 -18.60 -20.56
N LEU A 64 -13.69 -19.48 -20.12
CA LEU A 64 -14.42 -19.30 -18.86
C LEU A 64 -13.51 -19.29 -17.61
N PRO A 65 -12.57 -20.24 -17.42
CA PRO A 65 -11.64 -20.19 -16.30
C PRO A 65 -10.81 -18.91 -16.27
N ASN A 66 -10.35 -18.43 -17.43
CA ASN A 66 -9.61 -17.17 -17.52
C ASN A 66 -10.48 -15.96 -17.17
N THR A 67 -11.75 -15.95 -17.59
CA THR A 67 -12.73 -14.91 -17.25
C THR A 67 -13.00 -14.89 -15.73
N GLY A 68 -13.19 -16.05 -15.10
CA GLY A 68 -13.36 -16.17 -13.64
C GLY A 68 -12.13 -15.71 -12.86
N ALA A 69 -10.93 -16.11 -13.32
CA ALA A 69 -9.67 -15.66 -12.74
C ALA A 69 -9.50 -14.13 -12.85
N LEU A 70 -9.81 -13.54 -14.01
CA LEU A 70 -9.74 -12.10 -14.23
C LEU A 70 -10.72 -11.33 -13.34
N ARG A 71 -11.96 -11.82 -13.19
CA ARG A 71 -12.96 -11.21 -12.31
C ARG A 71 -12.47 -11.15 -10.87
N THR A 72 -11.99 -12.27 -10.33
CA THR A 72 -11.46 -12.33 -8.96
C THR A 72 -10.23 -11.42 -8.79
N ALA A 73 -9.33 -11.41 -9.77
CA ALA A 73 -8.16 -10.54 -9.76
C ALA A 73 -8.55 -9.05 -9.76
N GLN A 74 -9.56 -8.67 -10.53
CA GLN A 74 -10.08 -7.31 -10.56
C GLN A 74 -10.68 -6.90 -9.21
N SER A 75 -11.51 -7.75 -8.60
CA SER A 75 -12.09 -7.46 -7.28
C SER A 75 -11.02 -7.30 -6.21
N ASN A 76 -10.00 -8.17 -6.19
CA ASN A 76 -8.87 -8.03 -5.29
C ASN A 76 -8.10 -6.72 -5.52
N TRP A 77 -7.93 -6.31 -6.78
CA TRP A 77 -7.25 -5.05 -7.10
C TRP A 77 -8.07 -3.82 -6.68
N GLU A 78 -9.38 -3.86 -6.86
CA GLU A 78 -10.29 -2.80 -6.43
C GLU A 78 -10.26 -2.62 -4.92
N GLU A 79 -10.37 -3.71 -4.15
CA GLU A 79 -10.27 -3.69 -2.68
C GLU A 79 -8.92 -3.11 -2.21
N LEU A 80 -7.81 -3.56 -2.81
CA LEU A 80 -6.49 -3.03 -2.46
C LEU A 80 -6.34 -1.54 -2.81
N ASN A 81 -6.97 -1.09 -3.88
CA ASN A 81 -6.93 0.32 -4.28
C ASN A 81 -7.78 1.20 -3.36
N THR A 82 -8.99 0.77 -2.99
CA THR A 82 -9.85 1.53 -2.08
C THR A 82 -9.18 1.70 -0.73
N VAL A 83 -8.65 0.60 -0.15
CA VAL A 83 -7.90 0.65 1.11
C VAL A 83 -6.72 1.61 1.03
N ARG A 84 -6.00 1.63 -0.09
CA ARG A 84 -4.88 2.56 -0.29
C ARG A 84 -5.34 4.00 -0.38
N ASP A 85 -6.42 4.27 -1.10
CA ASP A 85 -6.88 5.64 -1.32
C ASP A 85 -7.50 6.21 -0.04
N GLU A 86 -8.20 5.39 0.75
CA GLU A 86 -8.60 5.71 2.13
C GLU A 86 -7.38 6.01 3.02
N ALA A 87 -6.35 5.16 2.98
CA ALA A 87 -5.11 5.38 3.75
C ALA A 87 -4.37 6.67 3.33
N LYS A 88 -4.40 7.04 2.03
CA LYS A 88 -3.82 8.31 1.56
C LYS A 88 -4.56 9.52 2.11
N GLU A 89 -5.88 9.50 2.09
CA GLU A 89 -6.67 10.63 2.56
C GLU A 89 -6.56 10.77 4.08
N ALA A 90 -6.60 9.66 4.83
CA ALA A 90 -6.33 9.66 6.27
C ALA A 90 -4.91 10.19 6.57
N TRP A 91 -3.90 9.71 5.85
CA TRP A 91 -2.52 10.19 6.00
C TRP A 91 -2.41 11.71 5.77
N LYS A 92 -2.99 12.24 4.69
CA LYS A 92 -2.95 13.68 4.40
C LYS A 92 -3.64 14.52 5.48
N ALA A 93 -4.72 14.03 6.06
CA ALA A 93 -5.46 14.74 7.09
C ALA A 93 -4.71 14.73 8.44
N GLU A 94 -4.11 13.60 8.81
CA GLU A 94 -3.51 13.41 10.14
C GLU A 94 -2.04 13.81 10.20
N TRP A 95 -1.30 13.73 9.08
CA TRP A 95 0.13 14.02 9.03
C TRP A 95 0.53 15.42 9.56
N PRO A 96 -0.19 16.52 9.23
CA PRO A 96 0.14 17.83 9.78
C PRO A 96 0.02 17.87 11.31
N ALA A 97 -1.07 17.34 11.86
CA ALA A 97 -1.31 17.29 13.30
C ALA A 97 -0.26 16.41 14.01
N PHE A 98 0.14 15.29 13.38
CA PHE A 98 1.20 14.44 13.88
C PHE A 98 2.55 15.17 13.97
N LEU A 99 2.91 15.95 12.94
CA LEU A 99 4.15 16.72 12.94
C LEU A 99 4.14 17.86 13.96
N GLU A 100 3.01 18.57 14.10
CA GLU A 100 2.84 19.59 15.14
C GLU A 100 3.01 18.97 16.53
N PHE A 101 2.34 17.85 16.80
CA PHE A 101 2.46 17.16 18.08
C PHE A 101 3.89 16.67 18.35
N ARG A 102 4.59 16.17 17.33
CA ARG A 102 6.00 15.76 17.44
C ARG A 102 6.89 16.94 17.83
N ASN A 103 6.70 18.08 17.15
CA ASN A 103 7.50 19.28 17.39
C ASN A 103 7.22 19.87 18.78
N ASP A 104 5.96 19.94 19.21
CA ASP A 104 5.59 20.38 20.56
C ASP A 104 6.23 19.49 21.63
N LEU A 105 6.14 18.17 21.47
CA LEU A 105 6.75 17.21 22.41
C LEU A 105 8.27 17.41 22.52
N ILE A 106 8.91 17.59 21.36
CA ILE A 106 10.33 17.90 21.25
C ILE A 106 10.69 19.19 22.00
N ASP A 107 9.94 20.27 21.77
CA ASP A 107 10.24 21.59 22.34
C ASP A 107 10.10 21.56 23.87
N HIS A 108 9.08 20.87 24.38
CA HIS A 108 8.90 20.64 25.81
C HIS A 108 10.03 19.79 26.41
N MET A 109 10.48 18.75 25.71
CA MET A 109 11.62 17.94 26.16
C MET A 109 12.94 18.73 26.14
N GLU A 110 13.19 19.55 25.12
CA GLU A 110 14.38 20.43 25.08
C GLU A 110 14.39 21.41 26.26
N PHE A 111 13.25 22.01 26.56
CA PHE A 111 13.12 22.92 27.69
C PHE A 111 13.32 22.20 29.04
N ALA A 112 12.73 21.02 29.22
CA ALA A 112 12.89 20.21 30.42
C ALA A 112 14.34 19.75 30.63
N TYR A 113 15.01 19.35 29.55
CA TYR A 113 16.36 18.77 29.60
C TYR A 113 17.48 19.80 29.41
N ARG A 114 17.18 21.10 29.35
CA ARG A 114 18.14 22.19 29.09
C ARG A 114 19.41 22.17 29.96
N ASN A 115 19.31 21.64 31.18
CA ASN A 115 20.43 21.57 32.14
C ASN A 115 21.24 20.27 32.04
N ASN A 116 20.87 19.33 31.17
CA ASN A 116 21.51 18.04 31.03
C ASN A 116 21.95 17.79 29.57
N GLU A 117 23.21 18.12 29.29
CA GLU A 117 23.80 18.01 27.95
C GLU A 117 23.76 16.58 27.38
N ALA A 118 23.84 15.56 28.24
CA ALA A 118 23.77 14.16 27.80
C ALA A 118 22.36 13.78 27.30
N LEU A 119 21.31 14.33 27.91
CA LEU A 119 19.93 14.12 27.46
C LEU A 119 19.63 14.89 26.18
N LEU A 120 20.13 16.12 26.05
CA LEU A 120 20.01 16.90 24.81
C LEU A 120 20.68 16.20 23.63
N LYS A 121 21.89 15.65 23.80
CA LYS A 121 22.57 14.89 22.74
C LYS A 121 21.75 13.68 22.27
N LYS A 122 21.10 12.96 23.20
CA LYS A 122 20.21 11.85 22.85
C LYS A 122 18.97 12.34 22.08
N LEU A 123 18.38 13.44 22.51
CA LEU A 123 17.23 14.05 21.84
C LEU A 123 17.58 14.51 20.42
N THR A 124 18.75 15.13 20.22
CA THR A 124 19.26 15.49 18.88
C THR A 124 19.50 14.26 18.02
N ALA A 125 20.03 13.17 18.57
CA ALA A 125 20.23 11.92 17.84
C ALA A 125 18.92 11.27 17.42
N ILE A 126 17.86 11.38 18.24
CA ILE A 126 16.52 10.90 17.87
C ILE A 126 16.01 11.68 16.66
N LYS A 127 16.17 13.01 16.59
CA LYS A 127 15.72 13.84 15.46
C LYS A 127 16.49 13.65 14.15
N GLN A 128 17.45 12.71 14.07
CA GLN A 128 18.27 12.55 12.87
C GLN A 128 17.53 11.73 11.82
N GLY A 129 17.05 12.40 10.79
CA GLY A 129 16.39 11.79 9.64
C GLY A 129 15.31 12.69 9.08
N ASP A 130 15.10 12.62 7.77
CA ASP A 130 14.14 13.47 7.07
C ASP A 130 12.99 12.64 6.45
N SER A 131 12.99 11.32 6.62
CA SER A 131 11.95 10.47 6.03
C SER A 131 10.70 10.36 6.91
N HIS A 132 9.57 9.99 6.31
CA HIS A 132 8.34 9.71 7.04
C HIS A 132 8.49 8.57 8.04
N ALA A 133 9.29 7.56 7.70
CA ALA A 133 9.59 6.44 8.59
C ALA A 133 10.42 6.90 9.80
N ASP A 134 11.39 7.80 9.56
CA ASP A 134 12.19 8.40 10.64
C ASP A 134 11.28 9.18 11.59
N ALA A 135 10.42 10.06 11.07
CA ALA A 135 9.49 10.83 11.90
C ALA A 135 8.54 9.98 12.77
N ILE A 136 8.09 8.82 12.26
CA ILE A 136 7.29 7.86 13.04
C ILE A 136 8.15 7.20 14.11
N GLN A 137 9.35 6.74 13.74
CA GLN A 137 10.28 6.10 14.66
C GLN A 137 10.74 7.07 15.76
N ASP A 138 10.94 8.35 15.43
CA ASP A 138 11.28 9.42 16.35
C ASP A 138 10.20 9.57 17.41
N MET A 139 8.92 9.58 17.00
CA MET A 139 7.81 9.68 17.94
C MET A 139 7.77 8.49 18.93
N ALA A 140 8.00 7.27 18.45
CA ALA A 140 8.12 6.09 19.31
C ALA A 140 9.33 6.19 20.26
N ASN A 141 10.48 6.64 19.75
CA ASN A 141 11.68 6.84 20.54
C ASN A 141 11.49 7.94 21.60
N LEU A 142 10.78 9.04 21.27
CA LEU A 142 10.43 10.11 22.20
C LEU A 142 9.53 9.60 23.33
N SER A 143 8.58 8.73 23.04
CA SER A 143 7.74 8.10 24.07
C SER A 143 8.59 7.32 25.08
N VAL A 144 9.48 6.44 24.59
CA VAL A 144 10.37 5.64 25.45
C VAL A 144 11.36 6.54 26.20
N PHE A 145 11.91 7.55 25.54
CA PHE A 145 12.88 8.47 26.11
C PHE A 145 12.28 9.35 27.21
N GLY A 146 11.05 9.86 27.00
CA GLY A 146 10.30 10.62 27.99
C GLY A 146 9.95 9.77 29.20
N LYS A 147 9.49 8.53 29.00
CA LYS A 147 9.19 7.58 30.10
C LYS A 147 10.42 7.23 30.92
N ALA A 148 11.59 7.15 30.29
CA ALA A 148 12.85 6.89 30.99
C ALA A 148 13.33 8.10 31.82
N ASN A 149 12.86 9.32 31.53
CA ASN A 149 13.33 10.57 32.14
C ASN A 149 12.16 11.46 32.57
N LEU A 150 11.29 10.95 33.45
CA LEU A 150 10.09 11.67 33.90
C LEU A 150 10.38 12.86 34.83
N ALA A 151 11.38 12.77 35.70
CA ALA A 151 11.62 13.78 36.74
C ALA A 151 11.83 15.23 36.19
N PRO A 152 12.58 15.45 35.10
CA PRO A 152 12.67 16.78 34.48
C PRO A 152 11.36 17.25 33.84
N LEU A 153 10.53 16.34 33.33
CA LEU A 153 9.23 16.66 32.72
C LEU A 153 8.18 17.01 33.79
N GLU A 154 8.20 16.33 34.93
CA GLU A 154 7.35 16.67 36.08
C GLU A 154 7.71 18.04 36.66
N THR A 155 8.99 18.42 36.63
CA THR A 155 9.46 19.73 37.12
C THR A 155 8.87 20.90 36.33
N ILE A 156 8.57 20.69 35.05
CA ILE A 156 7.92 21.69 34.19
C ILE A 156 6.39 21.52 34.15
N ASN A 157 5.84 20.64 34.99
CA ASN A 157 4.43 20.27 35.05
C ASN A 157 3.87 19.78 33.69
N TYR A 158 4.70 19.06 32.91
CA TYR A 158 4.29 18.51 31.64
C TYR A 158 3.39 17.29 31.83
N ASN A 159 2.37 17.16 30.99
CA ASN A 159 1.44 16.05 31.07
C ASN A 159 2.08 14.76 30.51
N VAL A 160 2.50 13.87 31.40
CA VAL A 160 3.14 12.58 31.06
C VAL A 160 2.23 11.69 30.18
N THR A 161 0.91 11.85 30.25
CA THR A 161 0.00 11.09 29.37
C THR A 161 0.17 11.43 27.88
N LEU A 162 0.71 12.60 27.54
CA LEU A 162 1.06 12.94 26.15
C LEU A 162 2.26 12.11 25.67
N VAL A 163 3.16 11.72 26.56
CA VAL A 163 4.28 10.82 26.24
C VAL A 163 3.77 9.41 25.93
N ASP A 164 2.72 8.95 26.61
CA ASP A 164 2.05 7.69 26.28
C ASP A 164 1.36 7.75 24.91
N LYS A 165 0.63 8.84 24.65
CA LYS A 165 -0.05 9.07 23.36
C LYS A 165 0.90 9.12 22.17
N ALA A 166 2.15 9.56 22.37
CA ALA A 166 3.15 9.57 21.31
C ALA A 166 3.38 8.17 20.70
N ALA A 167 3.37 7.11 21.51
CA ALA A 167 3.50 5.75 21.00
C ALA A 167 2.25 5.31 20.22
N GLU A 168 1.06 5.63 20.72
CA GLU A 168 -0.22 5.31 20.07
C GLU A 168 -0.34 5.99 18.70
N GLU A 169 0.02 7.27 18.61
CA GLU A 169 0.01 8.03 17.35
C GLU A 169 1.08 7.51 16.37
N ALA A 170 2.25 7.09 16.86
CA ALA A 170 3.27 6.46 16.02
C ALA A 170 2.77 5.14 15.41
N ASP A 171 2.13 4.29 16.22
CA ASP A 171 1.55 3.01 15.75
C ASP A 171 0.43 3.24 14.74
N LYS A 172 -0.44 4.23 14.99
CA LYS A 172 -1.50 4.63 14.08
C LYS A 172 -0.95 5.07 12.72
N MET A 173 0.04 5.98 12.71
CA MET A 173 0.66 6.45 11.48
C MET A 173 1.44 5.34 10.76
N SER A 174 2.12 4.45 11.49
CA SER A 174 2.74 3.24 10.92
C SER A 174 1.73 2.36 10.20
N GLY A 175 0.54 2.15 10.81
CA GLY A 175 -0.56 1.42 10.21
C GLY A 175 -1.06 2.03 8.90
N LEU A 176 -1.10 3.37 8.80
CA LEU A 176 -1.44 4.09 7.57
C LEU A 176 -0.33 4.02 6.51
N LEU A 177 0.94 3.95 6.92
CA LEU A 177 2.08 3.85 6.02
C LEU A 177 2.18 2.48 5.32
N GLY A 178 1.73 1.41 5.98
CA GLY A 178 1.75 0.04 5.43
C GLY A 178 1.07 -0.08 4.06
N PRO A 179 -0.24 0.23 3.95
CA PRO A 179 -0.97 0.20 2.67
C PRO A 179 -0.36 1.12 1.59
N LEU A 180 0.24 2.25 2.00
CA LEU A 180 0.92 3.18 1.09
C LEU A 180 2.22 2.60 0.53
N THR A 181 2.97 1.84 1.33
CA THR A 181 4.32 1.35 0.99
C THR A 181 4.35 -0.05 0.40
N VAL A 182 3.48 -0.97 0.85
CA VAL A 182 3.40 -2.35 0.33
C VAL A 182 3.04 -2.36 -1.15
N ILE A 183 2.14 -1.48 -1.57
CA ILE A 183 1.85 -1.26 -2.99
C ILE A 183 2.91 -0.36 -3.62
N CYS A 184 3.57 0.53 -2.88
CA CYS A 184 4.72 1.28 -3.41
C CYS A 184 5.84 0.35 -3.85
N MET A 185 6.09 -0.80 -3.22
CA MET A 185 7.11 -1.75 -3.74
C MET A 185 6.75 -2.30 -5.14
N TRP A 186 5.46 -2.46 -5.43
CA TRP A 186 4.94 -2.82 -6.75
C TRP A 186 4.88 -1.62 -7.71
N MET A 187 4.53 -0.43 -7.20
CA MET A 187 4.42 0.83 -7.95
C MET A 187 5.76 1.54 -8.18
N THR A 188 6.79 1.33 -7.37
CA THR A 188 8.14 1.91 -7.54
C THR A 188 8.81 1.19 -8.71
N LYS A 189 8.56 -0.12 -8.86
CA LYS A 189 8.90 -0.84 -10.11
C LYS A 189 8.17 -0.30 -11.34
N LEU A 190 6.96 0.24 -11.21
CA LEU A 190 6.15 0.78 -12.31
C LEU A 190 6.46 2.26 -12.63
N LYS A 191 6.60 3.13 -11.62
CA LYS A 191 6.95 4.55 -11.77
C LYS A 191 8.41 4.76 -12.16
N TRP A 192 9.35 3.98 -11.63
CA TRP A 192 10.75 4.02 -12.07
C TRP A 192 10.91 3.58 -13.54
N PHE A 193 10.02 2.72 -14.03
CA PHE A 193 9.92 2.35 -15.44
C PHE A 193 9.43 3.51 -16.33
N ALA A 194 8.50 4.33 -15.85
CA ALA A 194 7.94 5.45 -16.60
C ALA A 194 8.88 6.67 -16.71
N THR A 195 9.74 6.91 -15.73
CA THR A 195 10.59 8.12 -15.70
C THR A 195 11.94 7.95 -16.40
N LYS A 196 12.31 6.73 -16.84
CA LYS A 196 13.57 6.46 -17.58
C LYS A 196 13.41 6.27 -19.09
N LEU A 197 12.23 6.52 -19.65
CA LEU A 197 11.95 6.41 -21.09
C LEU A 197 11.67 7.74 -21.80
N THR A 198 12.06 8.87 -21.22
CA THR A 198 12.28 10.10 -22.00
C THR A 198 13.79 10.32 -22.16
N PRO A 199 14.29 10.05 -23.37
CA PRO A 199 15.02 11.09 -24.07
C PRO A 199 14.37 11.30 -25.44
N TYR A 200 13.70 12.46 -25.55
CA TYR A 200 13.08 13.05 -26.76
C TYR A 200 11.85 12.36 -27.34
#